data_AF-A0A924H6C5-F1
#
_entry.id   AF-A0A924H6C5-F1
#
_cell.length_a   1.000
_cell.length_b   1.000
_cell.length_c   1.000
_cell.angle_alpha   90.00
_cell.angle_beta   90.00
_cell.angle_gamma   90.00
#
_symmetry.space_group_name_H-M   'P 1'
#
loop_
_entity.id
_entity.type
_entity.pdbx_description
1 polymer ?
#
loop_
_entity_poly.entity_id
_entity_poly.type
_entity_poly.pdbx_seq_one_letter_code
_entity_poly.pdbx_strand_id
1 'polypeptide(L)'
;MAEIPKAALTPQSLGGRILVVRGQRVMLDSDLAKLYEVETKRLNEQVKRNAGRFPPDFMFQMTPDEFSDLKSQFATSSWGGTRKPPLLFTEHGAIMAAAVLNSDRAVEMSVYVVRAFVQLREVLSSHKALTQKLDELERRVTHHDDS
;
A
#
# COMPACT_ATOMS: atom_id res chain seq x y z
N MET A 1 21.36 -7.15 6.55
CA MET A 1 20.11 -7.08 5.77
C MET A 1 20.49 -7.15 4.29
N ALA A 2 19.83 -7.98 3.49
CA ALA A 2 20.10 -8.05 2.06
C ALA A 2 19.52 -6.81 1.37
N GLU A 3 20.36 -6.09 0.63
CA GLU A 3 19.97 -4.95 -0.20
C GLU A 3 19.02 -5.45 -1.30
N ILE A 4 17.84 -4.84 -1.46
CA ILE A 4 16.93 -5.23 -2.55
C ILE A 4 17.48 -4.62 -3.84
N PRO A 5 17.91 -5.43 -4.83
CA PRO A 5 18.51 -4.90 -6.03
C PRO A 5 17.52 -4.00 -6.77
N LYS A 6 17.99 -2.82 -7.20
CA LYS A 6 17.19 -1.77 -7.85
C LYS A 6 16.36 -2.27 -9.03
N ALA A 7 16.87 -3.23 -9.79
CA ALA A 7 16.18 -3.87 -10.91
C ALA A 7 14.92 -4.67 -10.51
N ALA A 8 14.80 -5.08 -9.24
CA ALA A 8 13.65 -5.82 -8.72
C ALA A 8 12.55 -4.89 -8.14
N LEU A 9 12.82 -3.59 -8.01
CA LEU A 9 11.90 -2.60 -7.45
C LEU A 9 11.08 -1.96 -8.58
N THR A 10 10.09 -2.70 -9.05
CA THR A 10 9.11 -2.22 -10.02
C THR A 10 7.82 -1.88 -9.30
N PRO A 11 7.03 -0.89 -9.79
CA PRO A 11 5.69 -0.65 -9.27
C PRO A 11 4.82 -1.93 -9.17
N GLN A 12 4.96 -2.84 -10.13
CA GLN A 12 4.26 -4.11 -10.18
C GLN A 12 4.71 -5.07 -9.06
N SER A 13 6.02 -5.17 -8.80
CA SER A 13 6.55 -6.00 -7.71
C SER A 13 6.27 -5.44 -6.31
N LEU A 14 6.07 -4.12 -6.20
CA LEU A 14 5.63 -3.46 -4.98
C LEU A 14 4.14 -3.61 -4.70
N GLY A 15 3.33 -3.88 -5.74
CA GLY A 15 1.88 -4.04 -5.61
C GLY A 15 1.47 -5.10 -4.59
N GLY A 16 2.24 -6.20 -4.46
CA GLY A 16 2.00 -7.25 -3.48
C GLY A 16 2.16 -6.84 -2.01
N ARG A 17 2.68 -5.64 -1.74
CA ARG A 17 2.83 -5.06 -0.38
C ARG A 17 1.77 -4.01 -0.06
N ILE A 18 0.91 -3.68 -1.01
CA ILE A 18 -0.16 -2.72 -0.84
C ILE A 18 -1.44 -3.48 -0.48
N LEU A 19 -1.92 -3.25 0.74
CA LEU A 19 -3.12 -3.86 1.29
C LEU A 19 -4.31 -2.92 1.15
N VAL A 20 -5.52 -3.46 1.21
CA VAL A 20 -6.74 -2.66 1.33
C VAL A 20 -7.29 -2.81 2.74
N VAL A 21 -7.25 -1.73 3.51
CA VAL A 21 -7.74 -1.69 4.90
C VAL A 21 -8.71 -0.51 5.02
N ARG A 22 -9.93 -0.76 5.51
CA ARG A 22 -11.01 0.25 5.60
C ARG A 22 -11.28 0.97 4.27
N GLY A 23 -11.18 0.25 3.15
CA GLY A 23 -11.35 0.81 1.80
C GLY A 23 -10.19 1.69 1.31
N GLN A 24 -9.12 1.84 2.09
CA GLN A 24 -7.93 2.60 1.72
C GLN A 24 -6.79 1.65 1.34
N ARG A 25 -6.06 2.01 0.27
CA ARG A 25 -4.82 1.33 -0.07
C ARG A 25 -3.72 1.81 0.88
N VAL A 26 -3.06 0.88 1.53
CA VAL A 26 -2.06 1.16 2.55
C VAL A 26 -0.85 0.23 2.46
N MET A 27 0.29 0.70 2.92
CA MET A 27 1.50 -0.09 3.14
C MET A 27 1.84 -0.14 4.63
N LEU A 28 2.33 -1.29 5.08
CA LEU A 28 2.78 -1.47 6.46
C LEU A 28 4.07 -0.69 6.74
N ASP A 29 4.21 -0.20 7.96
CA ASP A 29 5.43 0.46 8.46
C ASP A 29 6.71 -0.34 8.17
N SER A 30 6.66 -1.66 8.37
CA SER A 30 7.81 -2.53 8.17
C SER A 30 8.18 -2.70 6.69
N ASP A 31 7.21 -2.68 5.79
CA ASP A 31 7.48 -2.76 4.36
C ASP A 31 8.02 -1.43 3.84
N LEU A 32 7.43 -0.32 4.29
CA LEU A 32 7.91 1.01 3.96
C LEU A 32 9.33 1.25 4.49
N ALA A 33 9.61 0.83 5.73
CA ALA A 33 10.93 0.93 6.33
C ALA A 33 11.98 0.09 5.58
N LYS A 34 11.64 -1.14 5.17
CA LYS A 34 12.52 -1.96 4.31
C LYS A 34 12.82 -1.28 2.97
N LEU A 35 11.81 -0.68 2.34
CA LEU A 35 12.00 0.02 1.06
C LEU A 35 12.87 1.26 1.24
N TYR A 36 12.73 1.97 2.35
CA TYR A 36 13.53 3.14 2.67
C TYR A 36 14.89 2.81 3.31
N GLU A 37 15.20 1.52 3.45
CA GLU A 37 16.44 1.01 4.05
C GLU A 37 16.70 1.54 5.47
N VAL A 38 15.63 1.63 6.26
CA VAL A 38 15.70 2.01 7.67
C VAL A 38 15.06 0.94 8.54
N GLU A 39 15.37 0.94 9.83
CA GLU A 39 14.64 0.13 10.79
C GLU A 39 13.20 0.63 10.93
N THR A 40 12.22 -0.28 11.06
CA THR A 40 10.82 0.08 11.34
C THR A 40 10.70 0.98 12.56
N LYS A 41 11.48 0.70 13.61
CA LYS A 41 11.54 1.52 14.82
C LYS A 41 11.97 2.95 14.51
N ARG A 42 12.99 3.13 13.66
CA ARG A 42 13.50 4.44 13.25
C ARG A 42 12.46 5.22 12.46
N LEU A 43 11.76 4.57 11.52
CA LEU A 43 10.64 5.17 10.80
C LEU A 43 9.56 5.66 11.78
N ASN A 44 9.10 4.78 12.66
CA ASN A 44 8.03 5.08 13.61
C ASN A 44 8.41 6.19 14.60
N GLU A 45 9.68 6.25 15.02
CA GLU A 45 10.22 7.36 15.81
C GLU A 45 10.14 8.70 15.07
N GLN A 46 10.53 8.73 13.79
CA GLN A 46 10.47 9.96 12.99
C GLN A 46 9.03 10.42 12.76
N VAL A 47 8.11 9.50 12.51
CA VAL A 47 6.69 9.86 12.40
C VAL A 47 6.19 10.42 13.72
N LYS A 48 6.46 9.74 14.84
CA LYS A 48 6.01 10.20 16.16
C LYS A 48 6.52 11.62 16.48
N ARG A 49 7.79 11.93 16.15
CA ARG A 49 8.37 13.26 16.32
C ARG A 49 7.73 14.33 15.44
N ASN A 50 7.18 13.92 14.30
CA ASN A 50 6.57 14.79 13.31
C ASN A 50 5.07 14.55 13.16
N ALA A 51 4.38 14.12 14.23
CA ALA A 51 2.98 13.66 14.16
C ALA A 51 2.03 14.69 13.54
N GLY A 52 2.29 16.00 13.70
CA GLY A 52 1.51 17.07 13.06
C GLY A 52 1.55 17.08 11.52
N ARG A 53 2.44 16.30 10.90
CA ARG A 53 2.52 16.11 9.44
C ARG A 53 1.76 14.88 8.95
N PHE A 54 1.22 14.06 9.85
CA PHE A 54 0.53 12.81 9.54
C PHE A 54 -0.93 12.90 10.00
N PRO A 55 -1.80 13.57 9.22
CA PRO A 55 -3.24 13.52 9.48
C PRO A 55 -3.78 12.08 9.29
N PRO A 56 -4.99 11.78 9.80
CA PRO A 56 -5.52 10.40 9.80
C PRO A 56 -5.67 9.74 8.42
N ASP A 57 -5.77 10.53 7.35
CA ASP A 57 -5.82 10.08 5.96
C ASP A 57 -4.43 9.79 5.35
N PHE A 58 -3.36 10.18 6.02
CA PHE A 58 -1.99 9.86 5.64
C PHE A 58 -1.53 8.58 6.32
N MET A 59 -1.90 8.44 7.59
CA MET A 59 -1.47 7.33 8.43
C MET A 59 -2.50 7.02 9.51
N PHE A 60 -2.68 5.74 9.79
CA PHE A 60 -3.44 5.28 10.94
C PHE A 60 -2.87 3.98 11.49
N GLN A 61 -3.22 3.65 12.72
CA GLN A 61 -2.86 2.38 13.32
C GLN A 61 -3.91 1.32 12.98
N MET A 62 -3.44 0.13 12.60
CA MET A 62 -4.29 -1.04 12.42
C MET A 62 -4.97 -1.43 13.75
N THR A 63 -6.24 -1.83 13.73
CA THR A 63 -6.88 -2.34 14.95
C THR A 63 -6.35 -3.74 15.29
N PRO A 64 -6.47 -4.19 16.55
CA PRO A 64 -6.14 -5.56 16.93
C PRO A 64 -6.89 -6.61 16.11
N ASP A 65 -8.17 -6.35 15.80
CA ASP A 65 -9.02 -7.25 15.03
C ASP A 65 -8.56 -7.34 13.57
N GLU A 66 -8.33 -6.19 12.91
CA GLU A 66 -7.76 -6.12 11.56
C GLU A 66 -6.41 -6.84 11.47
N PHE A 67 -5.59 -6.70 12.52
CA PHE A 67 -4.30 -7.36 12.58
C PHE A 67 -4.42 -8.87 12.80
N SER A 68 -5.44 -9.32 13.53
CA SER A 68 -5.75 -10.74 13.70
C SER A 68 -6.20 -11.38 12.39
N ASP A 69 -7.10 -10.71 11.67
CA ASP A 69 -7.61 -11.15 10.36
C ASP A 69 -6.50 -11.18 9.31
N LEU A 70 -5.60 -10.19 9.32
CA LEU A 70 -4.45 -10.20 8.42
C LEU A 70 -3.55 -11.42 8.67
N LYS A 71 -3.28 -11.76 9.93
CA LYS A 71 -2.47 -12.93 10.29
C LYS A 71 -3.13 -14.25 9.88
N SER A 72 -4.46 -14.34 9.91
CA SER A 72 -5.17 -15.56 9.53
C SER A 72 -5.20 -15.79 8.02
N GLN A 73 -5.27 -14.71 7.23
CA GLN A 73 -5.23 -14.76 5.77
C GLN A 73 -3.86 -15.14 5.22
N PHE A 74 -2.79 -14.64 5.85
CA PHE A 74 -1.42 -14.99 5.50
C PHE A 74 -0.89 -16.07 6.45
N ALA A 75 -1.27 -17.33 6.19
CA ALA A 75 -0.90 -18.52 6.97
C ALA A 75 0.62 -18.75 7.15
N THR A 76 1.48 -17.93 6.55
CA THR A 76 2.92 -18.02 6.67
C THR A 76 3.53 -16.64 6.43
N SER A 77 3.98 -15.98 7.48
CA SER A 77 5.20 -15.15 7.46
C SER A 77 5.47 -14.64 8.86
N SER A 78 6.74 -14.36 9.11
CA SER A 78 7.43 -13.95 10.33
C SER A 78 6.90 -12.67 11.03
N TRP A 79 5.58 -12.47 11.10
CA TRP A 79 4.93 -11.35 11.80
C TRP A 79 4.76 -11.63 13.31
N GLY A 80 4.92 -12.89 13.72
CA GLY A 80 4.74 -13.44 15.07
C GLY A 80 5.72 -12.96 16.17
N GLY A 81 6.34 -11.79 16.00
CA GLY A 81 7.17 -11.13 17.02
C GLY A 81 6.68 -9.73 17.40
N THR A 82 5.86 -9.09 16.58
CA THR A 82 5.42 -7.71 16.82
C THR A 82 4.21 -7.72 17.76
N ARG A 83 4.42 -7.36 19.04
CA ARG A 83 3.36 -7.27 20.05
C ARG A 83 2.38 -6.11 19.84
N LYS A 84 2.67 -5.21 18.90
CA LYS A 84 1.88 -3.99 18.66
C LYS A 84 1.31 -3.99 17.24
N PRO A 85 0.06 -3.56 17.05
CA PRO A 85 -0.50 -3.38 15.72
C PRO A 85 0.36 -2.39 14.91
N PRO A 86 0.67 -2.70 13.65
CA PRO A 86 1.53 -1.89 12.81
C PRO A 86 0.88 -0.55 12.46
N LEU A 87 1.72 0.42 12.12
CA LEU A 87 1.27 1.64 11.47
C LEU A 87 1.07 1.39 9.97
N LEU A 88 0.03 2.02 9.43
CA LEU A 88 -0.36 1.91 8.04
C LEU A 88 -0.22 3.27 7.37
N PHE A 89 0.34 3.28 6.16
CA PHE A 89 0.63 4.48 5.39
C PHE A 89 -0.11 4.43 4.06
N THR A 90 -0.86 5.49 3.75
CA THR A 90 -1.39 5.70 2.40
C THR A 90 -0.28 6.19 1.47
N GLU A 91 -0.60 6.41 0.19
CA GLU A 91 0.30 7.03 -0.78
C GLU A 91 0.92 8.34 -0.24
N HIS A 92 0.08 9.24 0.30
CA HIS A 92 0.53 10.49 0.89
C HIS A 92 1.35 10.28 2.17
N GLY A 93 0.97 9.31 3.00
CA GLY A 93 1.74 8.91 4.18
C GLY A 93 3.14 8.42 3.84
N ALA A 94 3.29 7.65 2.76
CA ALA A 94 4.57 7.15 2.29
C ALA A 94 5.51 8.30 1.84
N ILE A 95 4.97 9.28 1.10
CA ILE A 95 5.73 10.49 0.72
C ILE A 95 6.15 11.27 1.97
N MET A 96 5.22 11.49 2.91
CA MET A 96 5.51 12.23 4.12
C MET A 96 6.56 11.52 4.99
N ALA A 97 6.50 10.19 5.07
CA ALA A 97 7.52 9.37 5.73
C ALA A 97 8.91 9.57 5.12
N ALA A 98 9.03 9.62 3.79
CA ALA A 98 10.30 9.91 3.13
C ALA A 98 10.80 11.33 3.44
N ALA A 99 9.90 12.31 3.44
CA ALA A 99 10.24 13.70 3.75
C ALA A 99 10.75 13.89 5.18
N VAL A 100 10.21 13.17 6.17
CA VAL A 100 10.68 13.24 7.57
C VAL A 100 11.92 12.39 7.83
N LEU A 101 12.15 11.32 7.06
CA LEU A 101 13.40 10.56 7.09
C LEU A 101 14.56 11.34 6.50
N ASN A 102 14.29 12.14 5.46
CA ASN A 102 15.24 13.05 4.82
C ASN A 102 16.53 12.36 4.38
N SER A 103 16.41 11.21 3.70
CA SER A 103 17.54 10.52 3.04
C SER A 103 17.28 10.40 1.55
N ASP A 104 18.34 10.49 0.74
CA ASP A 104 18.25 10.33 -0.73
C ASP A 104 17.58 9.03 -1.12
N ARG A 105 17.86 7.96 -0.36
CA ARG A 105 17.25 6.64 -0.55
C ARG A 105 15.74 6.66 -0.30
N ALA A 106 15.29 7.28 0.80
CA ALA A 106 13.86 7.36 1.10
C ALA A 106 13.12 8.23 0.06
N VAL A 107 13.75 9.34 -0.38
CA VAL A 107 13.20 10.20 -1.42
C VAL A 107 13.08 9.45 -2.75
N GLU A 108 14.14 8.77 -3.19
CA GLU A 108 14.12 7.95 -4.40
C GLU A 108 13.02 6.88 -4.31
N MET A 109 12.99 6.12 -3.22
CA MET A 109 12.08 4.99 -3.07
C MET A 109 10.62 5.42 -2.93
N SER A 110 10.37 6.62 -2.40
CA SER A 110 9.02 7.18 -2.34
C SER A 110 8.38 7.34 -3.72
N VAL A 111 9.18 7.67 -4.74
CA VAL A 111 8.70 7.78 -6.13
C VAL A 111 8.21 6.42 -6.65
N TYR A 112 8.93 5.34 -6.35
CA TYR A 112 8.51 3.99 -6.75
C TYR A 112 7.25 3.54 -6.01
N VAL A 113 7.17 3.85 -4.71
CA VAL A 113 5.98 3.54 -3.90
C VAL A 113 4.75 4.27 -4.45
N VAL A 114 4.85 5.58 -4.70
CA VAL A 114 3.76 6.38 -5.28
C VAL A 114 3.32 5.82 -6.63
N ARG A 115 4.28 5.50 -7.52
CA ARG A 115 3.97 4.88 -8.81
C ARG A 115 3.21 3.55 -8.67
N ALA A 116 3.55 2.73 -7.66
CA ALA A 116 2.82 1.50 -7.38
C ALA A 116 1.37 1.76 -6.94
N PHE A 117 1.15 2.74 -6.05
CA PHE A 117 -0.20 3.15 -5.64
C PHE A 117 -1.05 3.65 -6.81
N VAL A 118 -0.46 4.49 -7.67
CA VAL A 118 -1.14 5.04 -8.87
C VAL A 118 -1.48 3.92 -9.86
N GLN A 119 -0.55 3.03 -10.18
CA GLN A 119 -0.82 1.93 -11.11
C GLN A 119 -1.93 1.00 -10.62
N LEU A 120 -1.97 0.65 -9.33
CA LEU A 120 -3.05 -0.16 -8.78
C LEU A 120 -4.41 0.54 -8.89
N ARG A 121 -4.44 1.87 -8.78
CA ARG A 121 -5.66 2.66 -9.01
C ARG A 121 -6.11 2.58 -10.47
N GLU A 122 -5.18 2.73 -11.41
CA GLU A 122 -5.45 2.69 -12.85
C GLU A 122 -5.96 1.31 -13.31
N VAL A 123 -5.33 0.23 -12.85
CA VAL A 123 -5.78 -1.14 -13.16
C VAL A 123 -7.23 -1.34 -12.74
N LEU A 124 -7.61 -0.95 -11.52
CA LEU A 124 -8.99 -1.09 -11.04
C LEU A 124 -9.99 -0.18 -11.78
N SER A 125 -9.57 1.04 -12.16
CA SER A 125 -10.38 1.90 -13.02
C SER A 125 -10.60 1.30 -14.41
N SER A 126 -9.59 0.65 -14.99
CA SER A 126 -9.71 0.00 -16.31
C SER A 126 -10.66 -1.21 -16.28
N HIS A 127 -10.61 -2.03 -15.21
CA HIS A 127 -11.56 -3.14 -15.03
C HIS A 127 -12.99 -2.65 -14.87
N LYS A 128 -13.24 -1.59 -14.10
CA LYS A 128 -14.57 -0.99 -13.97
C LYS A 128 -15.13 -0.53 -15.32
N ALA A 129 -14.29 0.12 -16.13
CA ALA A 129 -14.69 0.56 -17.47
C ALA A 129 -14.98 -0.61 -18.41
N LEU A 130 -14.25 -1.73 -18.30
CA LEU A 130 -14.50 -2.95 -19.06
C LEU A 130 -15.81 -3.62 -18.65
N THR A 131 -16.07 -3.79 -17.35
CA THR A 131 -17.34 -4.35 -16.85
C THR A 131 -18.53 -3.54 -17.34
N GLN A 132 -18.46 -2.21 -17.28
CA GLN A 132 -19.53 -1.36 -17.79
C GLN A 132 -19.79 -1.53 -19.30
N LYS A 133 -18.73 -1.70 -20.09
CA LYS A 133 -18.85 -1.98 -21.53
C LYS A 133 -19.41 -3.37 -21.82
N LEU A 134 -19.07 -4.37 -21.01
CA LEU A 134 -19.63 -5.72 -21.09
C LEU A 134 -21.14 -5.70 -20.77
N ASP A 135 -21.54 -5.07 -19.68
CA ASP A 135 -22.95 -4.92 -19.29
C ASP A 135 -23.76 -4.22 -20.40
N GLU A 136 -23.16 -3.21 -21.05
CA GLU A 136 -23.79 -2.51 -22.18
C GLU A 136 -23.92 -3.41 -23.42
N LEU A 137 -22.93 -4.27 -23.69
CA LEU A 137 -22.95 -5.22 -24.79
C LEU A 137 -24.01 -6.31 -24.56
N GLU A 138 -24.06 -6.90 -23.36
CA GLU A 138 -25.05 -7.91 -22.99
C GLU A 138 -26.47 -7.40 -23.21
N ARG A 139 -26.77 -6.18 -22.76
CA ARG A 139 -28.09 -5.55 -22.99
C ARG A 139 -28.44 -5.42 -24.46
N ARG A 140 -27.48 -5.10 -25.33
CA ARG A 140 -27.72 -4.97 -26.79
C ARG A 140 -27.96 -6.32 -27.46
N VAL A 141 -27.29 -7.38 -26.99
CA VAL A 141 -27.42 -8.74 -27.54
C VAL A 141 -28.74 -9.36 -27.10
N THR A 142 -29.13 -9.23 -25.83
CA THR A 142 -30.43 -9.73 -25.34
C THR A 142 -31.63 -9.08 -26.05
N HIS A 143 -31.49 -7.86 -26.56
CA HIS A 143 -32.54 -7.21 -27.36
C HIS A 143 -32.62 -7.72 -28.81
N HIS A 144 -31.58 -8.41 -29.32
CA HIS A 144 -31.58 -8.96 -30.68
C HIS A 144 -32.07 -10.41 -30.76
N ASP A 145 -32.00 -11.18 -29.67
CA ASP A 145 -32.44 -12.59 -29.66
C ASP A 145 -33.96 -12.76 -29.40
N ASP A 146 -34.67 -11.68 -29.05
CA ASP A 146 -36.12 -11.66 -28.79
C ASP A 146 -36.96 -11.16 -30.01
N SER A 147 -36.40 -11.11 -31.23
CA SER A 147 -37.07 -10.66 -32.47
C SER A 147 -37.15 -11.72 -33.56
#